data_AF-A0A8H6CF37-F1
#
_entry.id   AF-A0A8H6CF37-F1
#
_cell.length_a   1.000
_cell.length_b   1.000
_cell.length_c   1.000
_cell.angle_alpha   90.00
_cell.angle_beta   90.00
_cell.angle_gamma   90.00
#
_symmetry.space_group_name_H-M   'P 1'
#
loop_
_entity.id
_entity.type
_entity.pdbx_description
1 polymer ?
#
loop_
_entity_poly.entity_id
_entity_poly.type
_entity_poly.pdbx_seq_one_letter_code
_entity_poly.pdbx_strand_id
1 'polypeptide(L)'
;MADLPRTSTNHPSTTSSHPRASPSGSTSTHPASPTSTPRTLRIGTRSSALALAQVALFTDLLRTSHPTLSTTTHPTSTSLGDTNKSTDLHTLASTGKSLWTEDLEQELRERRVDVIVHSLKDVPTKLPPGCVCAAVGAREEARDAVVMSAARRGEGWRGLGDLREGGVVGTCSVRRAAMIRRTYPHLVIKDVRGNVGTRIRKLDDAAGGFDALVLAGAGVQRLGMGERISGWLGSEEGVLYAVGQGAIGVEWREGDEWIEGILAEAEERVGKAGRRVRWECVGERSLLRVLEGGCSVPVGVECVWEEGGLQEGGLQEGDGRGTDAVVEQADKHHNGYEQDDALPEGPDPERKGYGGILIMRAMVVSLDGKECVEGTRRHYVSSDAEAEECGWRMAQELVEKGAGEILKKITLNRDMIRGQDGA
;
A
#
# COMPACT_ATOMS: atom_id res chain seq x y z
N MET A 1 -100.89 -18.82 3.56
CA MET A 1 -100.11 -20.02 3.20
C MET A 1 -99.47 -19.74 1.85
N ALA A 2 -98.22 -20.15 1.69
CA ALA A 2 -97.26 -19.70 0.67
C ALA A 2 -97.75 -19.68 -0.78
N ASP A 3 -97.20 -18.75 -1.58
CA ASP A 3 -96.77 -19.00 -2.95
C ASP A 3 -95.98 -17.81 -3.54
N LEU A 4 -94.76 -18.07 -4.01
CA LEU A 4 -94.17 -17.44 -5.22
C LEU A 4 -94.99 -17.96 -6.43
N PRO A 5 -94.96 -17.41 -7.67
CA PRO A 5 -93.90 -16.64 -8.33
C PRO A 5 -94.43 -15.56 -9.33
N ARG A 6 -93.54 -14.91 -10.11
CA ARG A 6 -93.50 -14.95 -11.59
C ARG A 6 -92.70 -13.81 -12.20
N THR A 7 -91.89 -14.21 -13.18
CA THR A 7 -91.19 -13.41 -14.18
C THR A 7 -92.18 -12.75 -15.15
N SER A 8 -91.82 -11.56 -15.66
CA SER A 8 -92.40 -11.04 -16.91
C SER A 8 -91.37 -10.22 -17.68
N THR A 9 -91.26 -10.57 -18.95
CA THR A 9 -90.48 -9.99 -20.04
C THR A 9 -91.04 -8.64 -20.49
N ASN A 10 -90.20 -7.71 -20.98
CA ASN A 10 -90.54 -6.84 -22.11
C ASN A 10 -89.31 -6.05 -22.64
N HIS A 11 -89.07 -6.18 -23.95
CA HIS A 11 -88.54 -5.14 -24.85
C HIS A 11 -89.74 -4.63 -25.68
N PRO A 12 -89.69 -3.56 -26.52
CA PRO A 12 -88.63 -2.57 -26.81
C PRO A 12 -89.14 -1.10 -26.81
N SER A 13 -88.23 -0.13 -27.08
CA SER A 13 -88.38 1.00 -28.03
C SER A 13 -87.68 2.31 -27.60
N THR A 14 -86.76 2.71 -28.48
CA THR A 14 -86.24 4.04 -28.85
C THR A 14 -86.75 5.29 -28.12
N THR A 15 -85.82 6.16 -27.68
CA THR A 15 -85.66 7.53 -28.23
C THR A 15 -84.46 8.28 -27.61
N SER A 16 -83.86 9.10 -28.48
CA SER A 16 -82.76 10.05 -28.29
C SER A 16 -82.87 10.95 -27.04
N SER A 17 -81.76 11.18 -26.35
CA SER A 17 -81.41 12.51 -25.82
C SER A 17 -79.93 12.60 -25.40
N HIS A 18 -79.26 13.67 -25.84
CA HIS A 18 -77.90 14.05 -25.46
C HIS A 18 -77.72 14.27 -23.95
N PRO A 19 -76.51 14.02 -23.39
CA PRO A 19 -76.06 14.74 -22.21
C PRO A 19 -74.77 15.53 -22.46
N ARG A 20 -74.97 16.85 -22.46
CA ARG A 20 -74.25 17.90 -21.72
C ARG A 20 -72.97 17.50 -20.96
N ALA A 21 -71.91 18.25 -21.26
CA ALA A 21 -70.59 18.22 -20.63
C ALA A 21 -70.57 18.45 -19.11
N SER A 22 -69.54 17.90 -18.47
CA SER A 22 -69.07 18.24 -17.11
C SER A 22 -67.53 18.22 -17.09
N PRO A 23 -66.88 18.96 -16.17
CA PRO A 23 -65.62 19.65 -16.44
C PRO A 23 -64.37 18.81 -16.14
N SER A 24 -63.31 19.12 -16.89
CA SER A 24 -61.94 18.60 -16.78
C SER A 24 -61.32 18.90 -15.41
N GLY A 25 -60.95 17.85 -14.67
CA GLY A 25 -60.02 17.93 -13.56
C GLY A 25 -58.58 17.99 -14.09
N SER A 26 -57.88 19.09 -13.82
CA SER A 26 -56.45 19.25 -14.11
C SER A 26 -55.64 18.46 -13.09
N THR A 27 -55.08 17.33 -13.50
CA THR A 27 -54.02 16.64 -12.75
C THR A 27 -52.69 17.31 -13.07
N SER A 28 -52.17 18.06 -12.10
CA SER A 28 -50.81 18.61 -12.11
C SER A 28 -49.82 17.45 -12.00
N THR A 29 -49.20 17.06 -13.11
CA THR A 29 -48.06 16.16 -13.14
C THR A 29 -46.81 16.93 -12.72
N HIS A 30 -46.32 16.68 -11.50
CA HIS A 30 -44.97 17.06 -11.14
C HIS A 30 -43.98 16.36 -12.09
N PRO A 31 -43.04 17.08 -12.72
CA PRO A 31 -41.99 16.44 -13.50
C PRO A 31 -41.11 15.64 -12.53
N ALA A 32 -41.01 14.33 -12.77
CA ALA A 32 -40.06 13.48 -12.08
C ALA A 32 -38.65 14.08 -12.27
N SER A 33 -37.93 14.26 -11.15
CA SER A 33 -36.51 14.60 -11.16
C SER A 33 -35.75 13.66 -12.11
N PRO A 34 -34.76 14.15 -12.88
CA PRO A 34 -33.99 13.28 -13.75
C PRO A 34 -33.34 12.19 -12.90
N THR A 35 -33.74 10.94 -13.12
CA THR A 35 -33.06 9.77 -12.59
C THR A 35 -31.65 9.77 -13.15
N SER A 36 -30.69 10.28 -12.36
CA SER A 36 -29.28 10.21 -12.69
C SER A 36 -28.94 8.74 -12.94
N THR A 37 -28.53 8.40 -14.15
CA THR A 37 -27.95 7.09 -14.44
C THR A 37 -26.87 6.79 -13.40
N PRO A 38 -26.86 5.61 -12.76
CA PRO A 38 -25.86 5.29 -11.75
C PRO A 38 -24.45 5.50 -12.32
N ARG A 39 -23.65 6.35 -11.68
CA ARG A 39 -22.28 6.63 -12.13
C ARG A 39 -21.43 5.38 -11.90
N THR A 40 -20.84 4.85 -12.96
CA THR A 40 -19.87 3.75 -12.90
C THR A 40 -18.50 4.29 -12.51
N LEU A 41 -17.86 3.68 -11.52
CA LEU A 41 -16.49 3.98 -11.10
C LEU A 41 -15.47 3.33 -12.05
N ARG A 42 -14.67 4.14 -12.74
CA ARG A 42 -13.64 3.66 -13.68
C ARG A 42 -12.29 3.56 -12.98
N ILE A 43 -11.70 2.37 -12.96
CA ILE A 43 -10.48 2.05 -12.22
C ILE A 43 -9.33 1.84 -13.20
N GLY A 44 -8.33 2.71 -13.19
CA GLY A 44 -7.06 2.52 -13.88
C GLY A 44 -6.15 1.56 -13.13
N THR A 45 -5.41 0.73 -13.85
CA THR A 45 -4.41 -0.18 -13.25
C THR A 45 -3.40 -0.65 -14.30
N ARG A 46 -2.29 -1.25 -13.86
CA ARG A 46 -1.40 -1.98 -14.76
C ARG A 46 -2.01 -3.31 -15.19
N SER A 47 -1.62 -3.82 -16.35
CA SER A 47 -2.10 -5.11 -16.89
C SER A 47 -1.49 -6.36 -16.26
N SER A 48 -0.53 -6.21 -15.35
CA SER A 48 0.10 -7.36 -14.69
C SER A 48 -0.89 -8.13 -13.81
N ALA A 49 -0.71 -9.45 -13.69
CA ALA A 49 -1.57 -10.29 -12.86
C ALA A 49 -1.66 -9.81 -11.39
N LEU A 50 -0.56 -9.28 -10.84
CA LEU A 50 -0.56 -8.72 -9.49
C LEU A 50 -1.41 -7.46 -9.41
N ALA A 51 -1.28 -6.55 -10.39
CA ALA A 51 -2.05 -5.31 -10.42
C ALA A 51 -3.56 -5.57 -10.59
N LEU A 52 -3.95 -6.58 -11.38
CA LEU A 52 -5.34 -7.01 -11.47
C LEU A 52 -5.85 -7.65 -10.17
N ALA A 53 -5.03 -8.44 -9.48
CA ALA A 53 -5.38 -8.97 -8.15
C ALA A 53 -5.58 -7.85 -7.12
N GLN A 54 -4.83 -6.76 -7.21
CA GLN A 54 -4.99 -5.58 -6.36
C GLN A 54 -6.29 -4.82 -6.64
N VAL A 55 -6.68 -4.70 -7.92
CA VAL A 55 -8.00 -4.15 -8.28
C VAL A 55 -9.11 -5.03 -7.70
N ALA A 56 -8.99 -6.36 -7.76
CA ALA A 56 -9.98 -7.26 -7.18
C ALA A 56 -10.18 -6.97 -5.67
N LEU A 57 -9.09 -6.89 -4.90
CA LEU A 57 -9.13 -6.54 -3.47
C LEU A 57 -9.82 -5.19 -3.21
N PHE A 58 -9.49 -4.17 -4.01
CA PHE A 58 -10.14 -2.86 -3.89
C PHE A 58 -11.63 -2.92 -4.23
N THR A 59 -12.01 -3.61 -5.31
CA THR A 59 -13.42 -3.75 -5.70
C THR A 59 -14.24 -4.58 -4.71
N ASP A 60 -13.63 -5.56 -4.03
CA ASP A 60 -14.30 -6.35 -2.99
C ASP A 60 -14.55 -5.51 -1.73
N LEU A 61 -13.60 -4.65 -1.36
CA LEU A 61 -13.80 -3.63 -0.32
C LEU A 61 -14.96 -2.69 -0.69
N LEU A 62 -14.98 -2.20 -1.93
CA LEU A 62 -16.07 -1.33 -2.41
C LEU A 62 -17.41 -2.06 -2.44
N ARG A 63 -17.47 -3.33 -2.83
CA ARG A 63 -18.73 -4.10 -2.84
C ARG A 63 -19.32 -4.24 -1.42
N THR A 64 -18.46 -4.27 -0.41
CA THR A 64 -18.87 -4.41 1.00
C THR A 64 -19.45 -3.10 1.56
N SER A 65 -18.94 -1.96 1.12
CA SER A 65 -19.38 -0.62 1.55
C SER A 65 -20.49 -0.05 0.66
N HIS A 66 -20.43 -0.32 -0.64
CA HIS A 66 -21.32 0.19 -1.69
C HIS A 66 -21.82 -0.94 -2.61
N PRO A 67 -22.77 -1.78 -2.16
CA PRO A 67 -23.21 -2.96 -2.92
C PRO A 67 -23.82 -2.66 -4.31
N THR A 68 -24.29 -1.44 -4.51
CA THR A 68 -24.92 -0.98 -5.76
C THR A 68 -23.96 -0.23 -6.68
N LEU A 69 -22.72 0.03 -6.26
CA LEU A 69 -21.73 0.74 -7.07
C LEU A 69 -21.23 -0.16 -8.20
N SER A 70 -21.41 0.30 -9.44
CA SER A 70 -20.84 -0.35 -10.62
C SER A 70 -19.38 0.07 -10.79
N THR A 71 -18.51 -0.87 -11.14
CA THR A 71 -17.08 -0.60 -11.39
C THR A 71 -16.65 -1.14 -12.75
N THR A 72 -15.73 -0.45 -13.43
CA THR A 72 -15.07 -0.93 -14.66
C THR A 72 -13.56 -0.81 -14.51
N THR A 73 -12.82 -1.83 -14.92
CA THR A 73 -11.35 -1.83 -14.87
C THR A 73 -10.76 -1.48 -16.24
N HIS A 74 -9.78 -0.59 -16.26
CA HIS A 74 -9.04 -0.12 -17.42
C HIS A 74 -7.55 -0.48 -17.25
N PRO A 75 -7.12 -1.67 -17.72
CA PRO A 75 -5.73 -2.08 -17.62
C PRO A 75 -4.86 -1.43 -18.70
N THR A 76 -3.75 -0.81 -18.29
CA THR A 76 -2.75 -0.19 -19.18
C THR A 76 -1.42 -0.94 -19.10
N SER A 77 -0.75 -1.09 -20.26
CA SER A 77 0.52 -1.85 -20.39
C SER A 77 1.71 -0.98 -20.79
N THR A 78 1.57 0.35 -20.78
CA THR A 78 2.53 1.27 -21.39
C THR A 78 3.65 1.72 -20.45
N SER A 79 3.60 1.36 -19.16
CA SER A 79 4.60 1.83 -18.20
C SER A 79 6.02 1.45 -18.63
N LEU A 80 6.97 2.36 -18.43
CA LEU A 80 8.37 2.17 -18.86
C LEU A 80 8.98 0.91 -18.21
N GLY A 81 8.61 0.61 -16.96
CA GLY A 81 9.05 -0.59 -16.26
C GLY A 81 8.42 -1.90 -16.78
N ASP A 82 7.25 -1.84 -17.42
CA ASP A 82 6.61 -3.00 -18.06
C ASP A 82 7.21 -3.31 -19.44
N THR A 83 7.57 -2.26 -20.19
CA THR A 83 8.09 -2.38 -21.55
C THR A 83 9.60 -2.62 -21.59
N ASN A 84 10.38 -2.03 -20.68
CA ASN A 84 11.83 -2.24 -20.59
C ASN A 84 12.20 -3.27 -19.49
N LYS A 85 12.55 -4.48 -19.93
CA LYS A 85 12.95 -5.60 -19.05
C LYS A 85 14.46 -5.91 -19.09
N SER A 86 15.21 -5.25 -19.96
CA SER A 86 16.64 -5.50 -20.20
C SER A 86 17.57 -4.58 -19.42
N THR A 87 17.16 -3.32 -19.19
CA THR A 87 17.94 -2.36 -18.38
C THR A 87 17.77 -2.63 -16.89
N ASP A 88 18.82 -2.48 -16.08
CA ASP A 88 18.75 -2.62 -14.62
C ASP A 88 17.78 -1.59 -14.00
N LEU A 89 17.23 -1.91 -12.81
CA LEU A 89 16.09 -1.13 -12.30
C LEU A 89 16.55 0.21 -11.75
N HIS A 90 17.78 0.26 -11.24
CA HIS A 90 18.39 1.46 -10.72
C HIS A 90 18.62 2.48 -11.85
N THR A 91 19.16 2.04 -12.99
CA THR A 91 19.36 2.87 -14.18
C THR A 91 18.04 3.33 -14.77
N LEU A 92 17.03 2.45 -14.84
CA LEU A 92 15.71 2.87 -15.33
C LEU A 92 15.07 3.91 -14.42
N ALA A 93 15.11 3.70 -13.09
CA ALA A 93 14.61 4.65 -12.11
C ALA A 93 15.37 5.99 -12.12
N SER A 94 16.61 5.98 -12.62
CA SER A 94 17.41 7.17 -12.89
C SER A 94 17.02 7.90 -14.18
N THR A 95 15.95 7.56 -14.89
CA THR A 95 15.50 8.35 -16.07
C THR A 95 14.64 9.56 -15.69
N GLY A 96 14.30 9.73 -14.40
CA GLY A 96 13.51 10.86 -13.90
C GLY A 96 12.01 10.79 -14.20
N LYS A 97 11.58 9.85 -15.05
CA LYS A 97 10.17 9.50 -15.27
C LYS A 97 9.69 8.55 -14.18
N SER A 98 8.44 8.71 -13.73
CA SER A 98 7.84 7.72 -12.85
C SER A 98 7.66 6.42 -13.62
N LEU A 99 8.44 5.40 -13.26
CA LEU A 99 8.50 4.13 -13.98
C LEU A 99 7.15 3.43 -14.16
N TRP A 100 6.22 3.71 -13.26
CA TRP A 100 4.99 2.94 -13.09
C TRP A 100 3.71 3.78 -13.10
N THR A 101 3.76 5.08 -12.79
CA THR A 101 2.55 5.88 -12.54
C THR A 101 2.23 6.92 -13.62
N GLU A 102 3.21 7.42 -14.38
CA GLU A 102 3.04 8.60 -15.25
C GLU A 102 1.89 8.48 -16.28
N ASP A 103 1.79 7.35 -16.97
CA ASP A 103 0.74 7.11 -17.97
C ASP A 103 -0.66 7.05 -17.32
N LEU A 104 -0.76 6.40 -16.16
CA LEU A 104 -2.03 6.26 -15.43
C LEU A 104 -2.46 7.62 -14.84
N GLU A 105 -1.52 8.41 -14.32
CA GLU A 105 -1.74 9.77 -13.85
C GLU A 105 -2.23 10.69 -14.98
N GLN A 106 -1.76 10.48 -16.22
CA GLN A 106 -2.30 11.17 -17.38
C GLN A 106 -3.75 10.76 -17.65
N GLU A 107 -4.08 9.47 -17.62
CA GLU A 107 -5.47 8.99 -17.77
C GLU A 107 -6.41 9.54 -16.69
N LEU A 108 -5.92 9.66 -15.45
CA LEU A 108 -6.67 10.21 -14.32
C LEU A 108 -6.96 11.71 -14.51
N ARG A 109 -5.96 12.50 -14.93
CA ARG A 109 -6.10 13.94 -15.20
C ARG A 109 -7.00 14.21 -16.41
N GLU A 110 -6.92 13.37 -17.45
CA GLU A 110 -7.78 13.42 -18.63
C GLU A 110 -9.17 12.83 -18.38
N ARG A 111 -9.49 12.45 -17.13
CA ARG A 111 -10.77 11.90 -16.68
C ARG A 111 -11.20 10.65 -17.46
N ARG A 112 -10.24 9.89 -18.01
CA ARG A 112 -10.51 8.57 -18.61
C ARG A 112 -10.82 7.53 -17.54
N VAL A 113 -10.14 7.63 -16.39
CA VAL A 113 -10.41 6.86 -15.18
C VAL A 113 -10.78 7.79 -14.03
N ASP A 114 -11.42 7.26 -13.00
CA ASP A 114 -11.81 8.01 -11.79
C ASP A 114 -10.81 7.82 -10.65
N VAL A 115 -10.25 6.61 -10.54
CA VAL A 115 -9.21 6.25 -9.57
C VAL A 115 -8.16 5.36 -10.25
N ILE A 116 -6.98 5.29 -9.66
CA ILE A 116 -5.93 4.33 -10.04
C ILE A 116 -5.59 3.46 -8.82
N VAL A 117 -5.41 2.15 -9.04
CA VAL A 117 -5.01 1.21 -7.99
C VAL A 117 -3.55 0.78 -8.18
N HIS A 118 -2.76 0.89 -7.10
CA HIS A 118 -1.33 0.62 -7.08
C HIS A 118 -0.91 -0.32 -5.94
N SER A 119 0.29 -0.89 -6.06
CA SER A 119 1.10 -1.18 -4.88
C SER A 119 1.60 0.14 -4.32
N LEU A 120 1.29 0.49 -3.07
CA LEU A 120 1.62 1.82 -2.55
C LEU A 120 3.12 2.13 -2.56
N LYS A 121 3.97 1.11 -2.37
CA LYS A 121 5.43 1.24 -2.49
C LYS A 121 5.96 1.67 -3.86
N ASP A 122 5.15 1.51 -4.91
CA ASP A 122 5.51 1.89 -6.28
C ASP A 122 5.03 3.32 -6.62
N VAL A 123 4.31 3.97 -5.69
CA VAL A 123 3.78 5.33 -5.84
C VAL A 123 4.81 6.34 -5.29
N PRO A 124 5.28 7.31 -6.09
CA PRO A 124 6.18 8.36 -5.63
C PRO A 124 5.64 9.11 -4.41
N THR A 125 6.51 9.60 -3.51
CA THR A 125 6.04 10.39 -2.34
C THR A 125 5.59 11.80 -2.71
N LYS A 126 6.03 12.31 -3.87
CA LYS A 126 5.56 13.53 -4.52
C LYS A 126 4.74 13.18 -5.75
N LEU A 127 3.44 13.45 -5.69
CA LEU A 127 2.50 13.24 -6.79
C LEU A 127 2.45 14.45 -7.72
N PRO A 128 1.95 14.30 -8.96
CA PRO A 128 1.62 15.43 -9.81
C PRO A 128 0.58 16.36 -9.16
N PRO A 129 0.59 17.67 -9.47
CA PRO A 129 -0.44 18.58 -8.99
C PRO A 129 -1.86 18.11 -9.33
N GLY A 130 -2.76 18.19 -8.35
CA GLY A 130 -4.15 17.74 -8.48
C GLY A 130 -4.34 16.22 -8.36
N CYS A 131 -3.31 15.46 -8.03
CA CYS A 131 -3.39 14.04 -7.68
C CYS A 131 -3.16 13.84 -6.18
N VAL A 132 -3.96 12.99 -5.56
CA VAL A 132 -3.84 12.57 -4.15
C VAL A 132 -3.89 11.05 -4.06
N CYS A 133 -3.16 10.46 -3.12
CA CYS A 133 -3.10 9.01 -2.94
C CYS A 133 -3.09 8.65 -1.46
N ALA A 134 -3.83 7.61 -1.10
CA ALA A 134 -3.85 7.06 0.26
C ALA A 134 -3.81 5.53 0.24
N ALA A 135 -3.33 4.94 1.34
CA ALA A 135 -3.52 3.52 1.59
C ALA A 135 -5.01 3.26 1.89
N VAL A 136 -5.57 2.22 1.28
CA VAL A 136 -6.99 1.86 1.45
C VAL A 136 -7.10 0.38 1.80
N GLY A 137 -7.99 0.07 2.75
CA GLY A 137 -8.25 -1.31 3.18
C GLY A 137 -7.24 -1.82 4.22
N ALA A 138 -7.17 -3.15 4.34
CA ALA A 138 -6.19 -3.80 5.19
C ALA A 138 -4.82 -3.87 4.53
N ARG A 139 -3.76 -3.90 5.34
CA ARG A 139 -2.39 -4.15 4.89
C ARG A 139 -2.14 -5.65 4.90
N GLU A 140 -1.67 -6.16 3.77
CA GLU A 140 -1.14 -7.52 3.68
C GLU A 140 0.24 -7.59 4.35
N GLU A 141 0.85 -8.77 4.42
CA GLU A 141 2.20 -8.95 4.95
C GLU A 141 3.22 -7.99 4.31
N ALA A 142 3.73 -7.06 5.13
CA ALA A 142 4.64 -6.01 4.71
C ALA A 142 6.08 -6.52 4.53
N ARG A 143 6.46 -7.60 5.21
CA ARG A 143 7.81 -8.16 5.16
C ARG A 143 8.19 -8.67 3.77
N ASP A 144 9.50 -8.74 3.55
CA ASP A 144 10.02 -9.46 2.41
C ASP A 144 9.96 -10.97 2.67
N ALA A 145 9.72 -11.73 1.61
CA ALA A 145 9.69 -13.18 1.62
C ALA A 145 10.95 -13.74 0.96
N VAL A 146 11.56 -14.72 1.62
CA VAL A 146 12.58 -15.60 1.03
C VAL A 146 11.86 -16.72 0.28
N VAL A 147 12.17 -16.88 -1.00
CA VAL A 147 11.70 -18.01 -1.81
C VAL A 147 12.91 -18.84 -2.18
N MET A 148 13.07 -19.99 -1.54
CA MET A 148 14.17 -20.92 -1.80
C MET A 148 13.93 -21.73 -3.07
N SER A 149 15.01 -22.05 -3.79
CA SER A 149 14.94 -22.99 -4.92
C SER A 149 14.48 -24.36 -4.44
N ALA A 150 13.97 -25.19 -5.36
CA ALA A 150 13.52 -26.54 -5.02
C ALA A 150 14.66 -27.39 -4.41
N ALA A 151 15.88 -27.24 -4.91
CA ALA A 151 17.06 -27.91 -4.37
C ALA A 151 17.32 -27.51 -2.91
N ARG A 152 17.32 -26.20 -2.61
CA ARG A 152 17.59 -25.71 -1.25
C ARG A 152 16.48 -26.07 -0.26
N ARG A 153 15.22 -26.06 -0.70
CA ARG A 153 14.11 -26.55 0.13
C ARG A 153 14.26 -28.04 0.45
N GLY A 154 14.73 -28.84 -0.51
CA GLY A 154 15.02 -30.26 -0.32
C GLY A 154 16.14 -30.52 0.69
N GLU A 155 17.08 -29.59 0.83
CA GLU A 155 18.12 -29.59 1.89
C GLU A 155 17.61 -29.10 3.25
N GLY A 156 16.32 -28.77 3.38
CA GLY A 156 15.72 -28.29 4.62
C GLY A 156 15.87 -26.79 4.88
N TRP A 157 16.48 -26.03 3.96
CA TRP A 157 16.75 -24.60 4.15
C TRP A 157 15.47 -23.76 4.07
N ARG A 158 15.43 -22.68 4.84
CA ARG A 158 14.25 -21.80 5.04
C ARG A 158 14.60 -20.33 4.96
N GLY A 159 15.78 -19.92 5.42
CA GLY A 159 16.20 -18.52 5.48
C GLY A 159 17.53 -18.24 4.78
N LEU A 160 17.86 -16.97 4.56
CA LEU A 160 19.10 -16.58 3.90
C LEU A 160 20.34 -17.04 4.67
N GLY A 161 20.27 -17.13 6.00
CA GLY A 161 21.37 -17.64 6.84
C GLY A 161 21.69 -19.12 6.65
N ASP A 162 20.82 -19.89 6.00
CA ASP A 162 21.09 -21.31 5.67
C ASP A 162 21.97 -21.45 4.41
N LEU A 163 22.06 -20.40 3.59
CA LEU A 163 22.84 -20.41 2.35
C LEU A 163 24.33 -20.46 2.68
N ARG A 164 25.07 -21.30 1.96
CA ARG A 164 26.52 -21.41 2.08
C ARG A 164 27.22 -20.18 1.50
N GLU A 165 28.51 -20.04 1.83
CA GLU A 165 29.43 -19.08 1.19
C GLU A 165 29.27 -19.09 -0.33
N GLY A 166 29.09 -17.90 -0.92
CA GLY A 166 28.87 -17.74 -2.36
C GLY A 166 27.44 -18.01 -2.84
N GLY A 167 26.50 -18.34 -1.95
CA GLY A 167 25.09 -18.57 -2.29
C GLY A 167 24.46 -17.39 -3.01
N VAL A 168 23.69 -17.66 -4.07
CA VAL A 168 23.19 -16.64 -5.01
C VAL A 168 21.76 -16.24 -4.67
N VAL A 169 21.56 -14.97 -4.33
CA VAL A 169 20.25 -14.39 -4.01
C VAL A 169 19.80 -13.44 -5.12
N GLY A 170 18.63 -13.73 -5.70
CA GLY A 170 18.01 -12.93 -6.74
C GLY A 170 17.16 -11.77 -6.20
N THR A 171 17.57 -10.53 -6.47
CA THR A 171 16.74 -9.33 -6.24
C THR A 171 17.22 -8.18 -7.11
N CYS A 172 16.31 -7.33 -7.60
CA CYS A 172 16.61 -6.08 -8.30
C CYS A 172 16.33 -4.83 -7.45
N SER A 173 16.02 -5.01 -6.16
CA SER A 173 15.76 -3.92 -5.23
C SER A 173 17.08 -3.49 -4.60
N VAL A 174 17.40 -2.20 -4.76
CA VAL A 174 18.60 -1.58 -4.17
C VAL A 174 18.57 -1.68 -2.64
N ARG A 175 17.40 -1.43 -2.04
CA ARG A 175 17.15 -1.62 -0.60
C ARG A 175 17.52 -3.03 -0.14
N ARG A 176 16.91 -4.05 -0.75
CA ARG A 176 17.17 -5.45 -0.37
C ARG A 176 18.63 -5.81 -0.57
N ALA A 177 19.22 -5.43 -1.70
CA ALA A 177 20.61 -5.74 -2.00
C ALA A 177 21.57 -5.13 -0.96
N ALA A 178 21.39 -3.86 -0.59
CA ALA A 178 22.20 -3.18 0.42
C ALA A 178 22.07 -3.82 1.81
N MET A 179 20.84 -4.08 2.26
CA MET A 179 20.58 -4.70 3.57
C MET A 179 21.07 -6.15 3.63
N ILE A 180 20.90 -6.92 2.56
CA ILE A 180 21.40 -8.31 2.51
C ILE A 180 22.93 -8.32 2.47
N ARG A 181 23.60 -7.43 1.72
CA ARG A 181 25.08 -7.33 1.74
C ARG A 181 25.60 -7.00 3.13
N ARG A 182 24.87 -6.19 3.88
CA ARG A 182 25.19 -5.86 5.26
C ARG A 182 25.06 -7.08 6.18
N THR A 183 23.91 -7.74 6.17
CA THR A 183 23.60 -8.79 7.15
C THR A 183 24.15 -10.17 6.76
N TYR A 184 24.27 -10.44 5.46
CA TYR A 184 24.73 -11.71 4.89
C TYR A 184 25.86 -11.47 3.88
N PRO A 185 27.04 -10.98 4.33
CA PRO A 185 28.12 -10.56 3.43
C PRO A 185 28.76 -11.70 2.61
N HIS A 186 28.51 -12.95 2.99
CA HIS A 186 28.95 -14.16 2.29
C HIS A 186 28.09 -14.49 1.05
N LEU A 187 26.96 -13.80 0.85
CA LEU A 187 26.03 -14.07 -0.25
C LEU A 187 26.29 -13.19 -1.47
N VAL A 188 26.06 -13.77 -2.64
CA VAL A 188 26.18 -13.08 -3.93
C VAL A 188 24.80 -12.59 -4.37
N ILE A 189 24.62 -11.29 -4.43
CA ILE A 189 23.39 -10.69 -4.97
C ILE A 189 23.47 -10.61 -6.49
N LYS A 190 22.47 -11.15 -7.18
CA LYS A 190 22.30 -11.01 -8.64
C LYS A 190 20.93 -10.45 -8.99
N ASP A 191 20.89 -9.69 -10.07
CA ASP A 191 19.66 -9.10 -10.57
C ASP A 191 18.71 -10.15 -11.15
N VAL A 192 17.42 -10.02 -10.81
CA VAL A 192 16.36 -10.86 -11.36
C VAL A 192 15.17 -9.99 -11.76
N ARG A 193 14.92 -9.91 -13.08
CA ARG A 193 13.87 -9.09 -13.69
C ARG A 193 12.65 -9.92 -14.11
N GLY A 194 11.52 -9.23 -14.23
CA GLY A 194 10.21 -9.77 -14.62
C GLY A 194 9.16 -9.64 -13.51
N ASN A 195 7.92 -10.03 -13.80
CA ASN A 195 6.87 -10.12 -12.78
C ASN A 195 7.13 -11.30 -11.83
N VAL A 196 6.46 -11.33 -10.67
CA VAL A 196 6.67 -12.35 -9.61
C VAL A 196 6.76 -13.77 -10.17
N GLY A 197 5.75 -14.21 -10.93
CA GLY A 197 5.76 -15.56 -11.51
C GLY A 197 6.89 -15.82 -12.50
N THR A 198 7.39 -14.78 -13.21
CA THR A 198 8.56 -14.93 -14.09
C THR A 198 9.84 -15.11 -13.28
N ARG A 199 9.99 -14.37 -12.17
CA ARG A 199 11.15 -14.51 -11.29
C ARG A 199 11.17 -15.89 -10.64
N ILE A 200 10.03 -16.35 -10.12
CA ILE A 200 9.91 -17.69 -9.53
C ILE A 200 10.24 -18.78 -10.55
N ARG A 201 9.79 -18.67 -11.81
CA ARG A 201 10.21 -19.60 -12.87
C ARG A 201 11.73 -19.58 -13.13
N LYS A 202 12.38 -18.42 -13.06
CA LYS A 202 13.85 -18.32 -13.16
C LYS A 202 14.58 -18.95 -11.98
N LEU A 203 13.99 -18.95 -10.79
CA LEU A 203 14.52 -19.66 -9.63
C LEU A 203 14.39 -21.19 -9.80
N ASP A 204 13.28 -21.63 -10.38
CA ASP A 204 13.01 -23.06 -10.60
C ASP A 204 13.83 -23.63 -11.78
N ASP A 205 14.31 -22.78 -12.69
CA ASP A 205 15.20 -23.16 -13.77
C ASP A 205 16.63 -23.39 -13.26
N ALA A 206 17.16 -24.60 -13.46
CA ALA A 206 18.53 -24.96 -13.07
C ALA A 206 19.58 -24.08 -13.76
N ALA A 207 19.31 -23.58 -14.97
CA ALA A 207 20.19 -22.63 -15.66
C ALA A 207 20.06 -21.19 -15.11
N GLY A 208 19.02 -20.90 -14.32
CA GLY A 208 18.79 -19.61 -13.71
C GLY A 208 19.81 -19.23 -12.64
N GLY A 209 20.46 -20.22 -12.00
CA GLY A 209 21.61 -20.02 -11.12
C GLY A 209 21.31 -19.21 -9.85
N PHE A 210 20.07 -19.27 -9.34
CA PHE A 210 19.66 -18.67 -8.08
C PHE A 210 19.43 -19.75 -7.02
N ASP A 211 19.94 -19.55 -5.81
CA ASP A 211 19.63 -20.39 -4.65
C ASP A 211 18.36 -19.92 -3.93
N ALA A 212 18.13 -18.61 -3.93
CA ALA A 212 16.95 -17.98 -3.37
C ALA A 212 16.55 -16.71 -4.13
N LEU A 213 15.30 -16.28 -3.98
CA LEU A 213 14.84 -14.95 -4.33
C LEU A 213 14.38 -14.20 -3.08
N VAL A 214 14.49 -12.88 -3.10
CA VAL A 214 13.82 -12.02 -2.12
C VAL A 214 12.76 -11.17 -2.81
N LEU A 215 11.50 -11.44 -2.47
CA LEU A 215 10.30 -10.83 -3.07
C LEU A 215 9.47 -10.13 -1.98
N ALA A 216 8.49 -9.32 -2.39
CA ALA A 216 7.56 -8.76 -1.40
C ALA A 216 6.55 -9.86 -1.02
N GLY A 217 6.37 -10.10 0.28
CA GLY A 217 5.45 -11.10 0.81
C GLY A 217 4.04 -10.99 0.23
N ALA A 218 3.45 -9.82 0.39
CA ALA A 218 2.14 -9.50 -0.16
C ALA A 218 1.99 -9.82 -1.65
N GLY A 219 3.02 -9.58 -2.46
CA GLY A 219 2.97 -9.85 -3.90
C GLY A 219 2.93 -11.34 -4.24
N VAL A 220 3.58 -12.17 -3.41
CA VAL A 220 3.55 -13.63 -3.54
C VAL A 220 2.20 -14.18 -3.06
N GLN A 221 1.71 -13.69 -1.92
CA GLN A 221 0.43 -14.10 -1.33
C GLN A 221 -0.77 -13.75 -2.24
N ARG A 222 -0.83 -12.52 -2.77
CA ARG A 222 -1.92 -12.06 -3.66
C ARG A 222 -2.03 -12.86 -4.96
N LEU A 223 -0.95 -13.51 -5.37
CA LEU A 223 -0.92 -14.37 -6.56
C LEU A 223 -1.23 -15.84 -6.23
N GLY A 224 -1.62 -16.15 -4.99
CA GLY A 224 -1.90 -17.51 -4.55
C GLY A 224 -0.68 -18.41 -4.52
N MET A 225 0.53 -17.83 -4.32
CA MET A 225 1.81 -18.55 -4.29
C MET A 225 2.42 -18.59 -2.89
N GLY A 226 1.60 -18.45 -1.84
CA GLY A 226 2.07 -18.32 -0.45
C GLY A 226 2.88 -19.53 0.02
N GLU A 227 2.59 -20.73 -0.49
CA GLU A 227 3.33 -21.97 -0.22
C GLU A 227 4.77 -21.97 -0.75
N ARG A 228 5.12 -21.01 -1.61
CA ARG A 228 6.49 -20.80 -2.09
C ARG A 228 7.37 -20.09 -1.06
N ILE A 229 6.77 -19.42 -0.09
CA ILE A 229 7.50 -18.64 0.92
C ILE A 229 8.19 -19.62 1.89
N SER A 230 9.51 -19.51 1.97
CA SER A 230 10.37 -20.37 2.80
C SER A 230 10.70 -19.72 4.14
N GLY A 231 10.70 -18.39 4.20
CA GLY A 231 10.98 -17.60 5.39
C GLY A 231 10.64 -16.13 5.17
N TRP A 232 10.65 -15.37 6.25
CA TRP A 232 10.36 -13.94 6.28
C TRP A 232 11.64 -13.16 6.59
N LEU A 233 11.68 -11.90 6.17
CA LEU A 233 12.73 -10.96 6.54
C LEU A 233 12.10 -9.69 7.13
N GLY A 234 12.46 -9.37 8.37
CA GLY A 234 12.13 -8.14 9.08
C GLY A 234 13.32 -7.63 9.88
N SER A 235 13.04 -6.91 10.98
CA SER A 235 14.10 -6.38 11.84
C SER A 235 15.00 -7.45 12.46
N GLU A 236 14.48 -8.62 12.81
CA GLU A 236 15.27 -9.74 13.34
C GLU A 236 16.31 -10.25 12.34
N GLU A 237 15.97 -10.30 11.05
CA GLU A 237 16.90 -10.67 9.98
C GLU A 237 17.69 -9.50 9.39
N GLY A 238 17.59 -8.30 9.99
CA GLY A 238 18.30 -7.09 9.56
C GLY A 238 17.89 -6.56 8.19
N VAL A 239 16.67 -6.85 7.72
CA VAL A 239 16.15 -6.39 6.41
C VAL A 239 14.75 -5.81 6.59
N LEU A 240 14.67 -4.50 6.74
CA LEU A 240 13.40 -3.77 6.86
C LEU A 240 12.70 -3.64 5.50
N TYR A 241 11.37 -3.63 5.48
CA TYR A 241 10.58 -3.58 4.25
C TYR A 241 10.59 -2.20 3.59
N ALA A 242 10.08 -2.13 2.36
CA ALA A 242 9.94 -0.85 1.66
C ALA A 242 8.72 -0.07 2.19
N VAL A 243 8.82 1.25 2.22
CA VAL A 243 7.72 2.18 2.52
C VAL A 243 6.49 1.82 1.68
N GLY A 244 5.33 1.70 2.33
CA GLY A 244 4.06 1.32 1.72
C GLY A 244 3.99 -0.13 1.23
N GLN A 245 4.98 -1.00 1.54
CA GLN A 245 4.91 -2.41 1.15
C GLN A 245 3.75 -3.11 1.89
N GLY A 246 3.01 -3.95 1.15
CA GLY A 246 1.83 -4.64 1.66
C GLY A 246 0.53 -3.82 1.55
N ALA A 247 0.60 -2.49 1.44
CA ALA A 247 -0.58 -1.65 1.28
C ALA A 247 -1.04 -1.53 -0.19
N ILE A 248 -2.35 -1.37 -0.38
CA ILE A 248 -2.94 -0.93 -1.65
C ILE A 248 -3.03 0.58 -1.62
N GLY A 249 -2.43 1.24 -2.61
CA GLY A 249 -2.56 2.67 -2.83
C GLY A 249 -3.69 2.95 -3.81
N VAL A 250 -4.61 3.84 -3.46
CA VAL A 250 -5.62 4.36 -4.38
C VAL A 250 -5.30 5.82 -4.64
N GLU A 251 -5.14 6.18 -5.91
CA GLU A 251 -4.89 7.55 -6.36
C GLU A 251 -6.12 8.12 -7.05
N TRP A 252 -6.46 9.38 -6.77
CA TRP A 252 -7.59 10.08 -7.37
C TRP A 252 -7.29 11.58 -7.54
N ARG A 253 -8.22 12.29 -8.19
CA ARG A 253 -8.12 13.73 -8.38
C ARG A 253 -8.48 14.47 -7.10
N GLU A 254 -7.63 15.41 -6.70
CA GLU A 254 -7.90 16.31 -5.58
C GLU A 254 -9.25 17.04 -5.75
N GLY A 255 -10.09 17.02 -4.72
CA GLY A 255 -11.39 17.69 -4.71
C GLY A 255 -12.49 16.95 -5.47
N ASP A 256 -12.30 15.68 -5.88
CA ASP A 256 -13.40 14.84 -6.38
C ASP A 256 -14.23 14.29 -5.21
N GLU A 257 -15.13 15.12 -4.68
CA GLU A 257 -15.96 14.85 -3.49
C GLU A 257 -16.71 13.50 -3.57
N TRP A 258 -17.09 13.06 -4.78
CA TRP A 258 -17.76 11.77 -4.97
C TRP A 258 -16.83 10.59 -4.66
N ILE A 259 -15.58 10.68 -5.10
CA ILE A 259 -14.57 9.66 -4.82
C ILE A 259 -14.15 9.72 -3.36
N GLU A 260 -13.94 10.91 -2.82
CA GLU A 260 -13.60 11.09 -1.41
C GLU A 260 -14.67 10.51 -0.48
N GLY A 261 -15.95 10.73 -0.79
CA GLY A 261 -17.07 10.11 -0.06
C GLY A 261 -17.04 8.59 -0.12
N ILE A 262 -16.84 8.00 -1.31
CA ILE A 262 -16.74 6.54 -1.48
C ILE A 262 -15.58 5.95 -0.66
N LEU A 263 -14.41 6.59 -0.70
CA LEU A 263 -13.24 6.11 0.01
C LEU A 263 -13.38 6.27 1.53
N ALA A 264 -13.98 7.37 2.00
CA ALA A 264 -14.26 7.58 3.42
C ALA A 264 -15.25 6.55 3.98
N GLU A 265 -16.33 6.26 3.26
CA GLU A 265 -17.29 5.21 3.64
C GLU A 265 -16.65 3.81 3.63
N ALA A 266 -15.77 3.53 2.65
CA ALA A 266 -15.01 2.29 2.60
C ALA A 266 -14.04 2.17 3.79
N GLU A 267 -13.34 3.25 4.15
CA GLU A 267 -12.44 3.28 5.31
C GLU A 267 -13.21 3.06 6.63
N GLU A 268 -14.35 3.74 6.81
CA GLU A 268 -15.17 3.56 8.01
C GLU A 268 -15.69 2.13 8.15
N ARG A 269 -15.98 1.45 7.03
CA ARG A 269 -16.38 0.04 7.03
C ARG A 269 -15.26 -0.89 7.51
N VAL A 270 -13.99 -0.56 7.24
CA VAL A 270 -12.81 -1.29 7.76
C VAL A 270 -12.54 -0.90 9.21
N GLY A 271 -12.88 0.33 9.60
CA GLY A 271 -12.77 0.84 10.96
C GLY A 271 -11.32 1.09 11.39
N LYS A 272 -11.01 0.78 12.66
CA LYS A 272 -9.69 1.07 13.27
C LYS A 272 -8.51 0.49 12.48
N ALA A 273 -8.67 -0.71 11.93
CA ALA A 273 -7.60 -1.36 11.16
C ALA A 273 -7.25 -0.58 9.88
N GLY A 274 -8.26 -0.03 9.18
CA GLY A 274 -8.03 0.77 7.97
C GLY A 274 -7.30 2.07 8.27
N ARG A 275 -7.77 2.79 9.31
CA ARG A 275 -7.13 4.04 9.78
C ARG A 275 -5.68 3.82 10.21
N ARG A 276 -5.41 2.75 10.97
CA ARG A 276 -4.05 2.34 11.35
C ARG A 276 -3.15 2.20 10.12
N VAL A 277 -3.59 1.44 9.12
CA VAL A 277 -2.80 1.19 7.90
C VAL A 277 -2.53 2.50 7.15
N ARG A 278 -3.54 3.38 7.08
CA ARG A 278 -3.40 4.72 6.50
C ARG A 278 -2.34 5.53 7.23
N TRP A 279 -2.40 5.60 8.55
CA TRP A 279 -1.43 6.34 9.36
C TRP A 279 -0.01 5.76 9.31
N GLU A 280 0.16 4.43 9.39
CA GLU A 280 1.46 3.79 9.16
C GLU A 280 2.04 4.23 7.81
N CYS A 281 1.25 4.13 6.74
CA CYS A 281 1.71 4.48 5.40
C CYS A 281 1.97 5.99 5.22
N VAL A 282 1.20 6.87 5.87
CA VAL A 282 1.44 8.33 5.86
C VAL A 282 2.78 8.64 6.52
N GLY A 283 3.05 8.06 7.70
CA GLY A 283 4.32 8.24 8.39
C GLY A 283 5.50 7.68 7.59
N GLU A 284 5.39 6.46 7.08
CA GLU A 284 6.44 5.86 6.23
C GLU A 284 6.74 6.72 4.98
N ARG A 285 5.70 7.26 4.35
CA ARG A 285 5.85 8.12 3.15
C ARG A 285 6.41 9.50 3.51
N SER A 286 6.07 10.06 4.66
CA SER A 286 6.66 11.30 5.16
C SER A 286 8.16 11.14 5.41
N LEU A 287 8.55 10.07 6.11
CA LEU A 287 9.95 9.69 6.30
C LEU A 287 10.69 9.63 4.96
N LEU A 288 10.15 8.87 4.00
CA LEU A 288 10.77 8.69 2.70
C LEU A 288 10.87 10.01 1.92
N ARG A 289 9.85 10.87 1.97
CA ARG A 289 9.83 12.17 1.28
C ARG A 289 10.97 13.08 1.73
N VAL A 290 11.29 13.06 3.03
CA VAL A 290 12.40 13.85 3.58
C VAL A 290 13.76 13.26 3.21
N LEU A 291 13.88 11.93 3.20
CA LEU A 291 15.10 11.21 2.83
C LEU A 291 15.33 11.11 1.31
N GLU A 292 14.33 11.42 0.48
CA GLU A 292 14.33 11.10 -0.94
C GLU A 292 15.39 11.90 -1.73
N GLY A 293 16.50 11.20 -2.03
CA GLY A 293 17.37 11.42 -3.20
C GLY A 293 16.87 10.71 -4.47
N GLY A 294 15.57 10.46 -4.59
CA GLY A 294 14.89 9.71 -5.68
C GLY A 294 14.62 8.22 -5.39
N CYS A 295 13.72 7.58 -6.16
CA CYS A 295 13.13 6.23 -5.97
C CYS A 295 14.10 5.02 -5.97
N SER A 296 15.40 5.21 -5.77
CA SER A 296 16.41 4.14 -5.75
C SER A 296 17.32 4.18 -4.52
N VAL A 297 16.86 4.82 -3.45
CA VAL A 297 17.61 4.88 -2.18
C VAL A 297 17.38 3.61 -1.35
N PRO A 298 18.43 3.05 -0.73
CA PRO A 298 18.36 1.89 0.15
C PRO A 298 17.82 2.24 1.55
N VAL A 299 16.59 2.76 1.58
CA VAL A 299 15.84 3.07 2.80
C VAL A 299 14.87 1.93 3.08
N GLY A 300 14.84 1.44 4.32
CA GLY A 300 13.82 0.48 4.78
C GLY A 300 13.16 0.94 6.06
N VAL A 301 11.95 0.45 6.29
CA VAL A 301 11.09 0.82 7.40
C VAL A 301 10.39 -0.42 7.95
N GLU A 302 10.05 -0.39 9.24
CA GLU A 302 9.17 -1.35 9.89
C GLU A 302 8.31 -0.61 10.93
N CYS A 303 6.99 -0.63 10.73
CA CYS A 303 6.01 -0.07 11.64
C CYS A 303 5.32 -1.16 12.45
N VAL A 304 5.17 -0.91 13.75
CA VAL A 304 4.35 -1.68 14.69
C VAL A 304 3.39 -0.72 15.36
N TRP A 305 2.14 -1.16 15.56
CA TRP A 305 1.11 -0.37 16.23
C TRP A 305 0.77 -1.00 17.57
N GLU A 306 0.83 -0.21 18.64
CA GLU A 306 0.36 -0.59 19.97
C GLU A 306 -0.98 0.11 20.27
N GLU A 307 -1.99 -0.66 20.66
CA GLU A 307 -3.25 -0.10 21.13
C GLU A 307 -3.12 0.44 22.56
N GLY A 308 -3.68 1.63 22.82
CA GLY A 308 -3.68 2.27 24.14
C GLY A 308 -2.60 3.36 24.26
N GLY A 309 -3.03 4.61 24.41
CA GLY A 309 -2.14 5.74 24.68
C GLY A 309 -1.80 5.82 26.17
N LEU A 310 -0.52 6.12 26.45
CA LEU A 310 0.07 6.61 27.69
C LEU A 310 -0.92 6.80 28.86
N GLN A 311 -0.86 5.92 29.87
CA GLN A 311 -1.48 6.21 31.17
C GLN A 311 -0.71 7.36 31.84
N GLU A 312 -1.44 8.27 32.49
CA GLU A 312 -0.88 9.36 33.29
C GLU A 312 0.17 8.79 34.28
N GLY A 313 1.44 9.21 34.15
CA GLY A 313 2.48 8.85 35.12
C GLY A 313 3.79 8.27 34.57
N GLY A 314 3.96 8.17 33.25
CA GLY A 314 5.19 7.62 32.66
C GLY A 314 5.20 6.09 32.59
N LEU A 315 6.14 5.57 31.81
CA LEU A 315 6.24 4.15 31.47
C LEU A 315 6.39 3.28 32.73
N GLN A 316 5.36 2.49 33.05
CA GLN A 316 5.53 1.22 33.78
C GLN A 316 5.22 0.08 32.81
N GLU A 317 6.10 -0.93 32.81
CA GLU A 317 5.89 -2.22 32.14
C GLU A 317 4.53 -2.78 32.57
N GLY A 318 3.61 -2.84 31.62
CA GLY A 318 2.30 -3.45 31.84
C GLY A 318 2.43 -4.96 31.99
N ASP A 319 1.89 -5.46 33.09
CA ASP A 319 1.84 -6.88 33.49
C ASP A 319 1.53 -7.80 32.30
N GLY A 320 2.49 -8.67 32.01
CA GLY A 320 2.47 -9.64 30.93
C GLY A 320 1.27 -10.57 31.06
N ARG A 321 0.34 -10.43 30.12
CA ARG A 321 -0.59 -11.49 29.75
C ARG A 321 -1.19 -11.20 28.38
N GLY A 322 -0.40 -11.47 27.35
CA GLY A 322 -0.95 -11.45 25.99
C GLY A 322 -0.02 -11.44 24.78
N THR A 323 1.30 -11.66 24.88
CA THR A 323 2.18 -12.19 23.80
C THR A 323 3.58 -12.41 24.38
N ASP A 324 3.74 -13.44 25.21
CA ASP A 324 5.08 -13.83 25.68
C ASP A 324 5.81 -14.58 24.57
N ALA A 325 6.82 -13.93 23.97
CA ALA A 325 8.14 -14.50 23.64
C ALA A 325 8.90 -13.68 22.57
N VAL A 326 9.03 -12.34 22.67
CA VAL A 326 10.02 -11.61 21.83
C VAL A 326 10.53 -10.32 22.47
N VAL A 327 10.95 -10.30 23.74
CA VAL A 327 11.86 -9.24 24.23
C VAL A 327 12.67 -9.77 25.40
N GLU A 328 13.67 -10.61 25.15
CA GLU A 328 14.82 -10.70 26.06
C GLU A 328 15.97 -11.40 25.33
N GLN A 329 17.05 -10.65 25.11
CA GLN A 329 18.38 -11.01 24.56
C GLN A 329 18.80 -10.19 23.33
N ALA A 330 18.71 -8.87 23.43
CA ALA A 330 19.47 -7.98 22.56
C ALA A 330 19.96 -6.76 23.34
N ASP A 331 20.57 -6.97 24.50
CA ASP A 331 21.28 -5.90 25.21
C ASP A 331 22.48 -6.45 25.98
N LYS A 332 23.53 -6.76 25.23
CA LYS A 332 24.90 -6.64 25.70
C LYS A 332 25.68 -6.07 24.54
N HIS A 333 25.90 -4.77 24.55
CA HIS A 333 27.17 -4.06 24.34
C HIS A 333 26.87 -2.61 23.93
N HIS A 334 27.49 -1.70 24.70
CA HIS A 334 27.57 -0.26 24.54
C HIS A 334 26.52 0.61 25.24
N ASN A 335 27.08 1.41 26.16
CA ASN A 335 26.48 2.22 27.20
C ASN A 335 26.64 3.68 26.78
N GLY A 336 25.61 4.51 26.99
CA GLY A 336 25.71 5.98 26.87
C GLY A 336 24.52 6.66 26.21
N TYR A 337 23.34 6.62 26.82
CA TYR A 337 22.28 7.58 26.54
C TYR A 337 22.28 8.61 27.68
N GLU A 338 22.73 9.83 27.36
CA GLU A 338 22.41 10.99 28.20
C GLU A 338 20.95 11.35 27.97
N GLN A 339 20.26 11.50 29.10
CA GLN A 339 18.84 11.73 29.23
C GLN A 339 18.61 13.24 29.23
N ASP A 340 18.25 13.82 28.08
CA ASP A 340 17.65 15.16 28.06
C ASP A 340 16.83 15.35 26.78
N ASP A 341 15.51 15.34 26.93
CA ASP A 341 14.55 16.15 26.18
C ASP A 341 13.17 15.89 26.79
N ALA A 342 12.66 16.87 27.52
CA ALA A 342 11.33 16.85 28.10
C ALA A 342 10.28 16.62 26.99
N LEU A 343 9.44 15.59 27.20
CA LEU A 343 8.28 15.30 26.36
C LEU A 343 7.38 16.56 26.28
N PRO A 344 6.88 16.95 25.09
CA PRO A 344 5.88 18.00 25.00
C PRO A 344 4.62 17.59 25.77
N GLU A 345 3.89 18.60 26.27
CA GLU A 345 2.74 18.47 27.18
C GLU A 345 1.78 17.34 26.78
N GLY A 346 1.36 16.57 27.80
CA GLY A 346 0.54 15.37 27.66
C GLY A 346 -0.80 15.62 26.95
N PRO A 347 -1.43 14.57 26.39
CA PRO A 347 -2.65 14.71 25.62
C PRO A 347 -3.80 15.29 26.46
N ASP A 348 -4.60 16.14 25.82
CA ASP A 348 -5.85 16.69 26.35
C ASP A 348 -6.77 15.55 26.86
N PRO A 349 -7.09 15.50 28.16
CA PRO A 349 -7.89 14.44 28.77
C PRO A 349 -9.34 14.37 28.26
N GLU A 350 -9.80 15.35 27.47
CA GLU A 350 -11.11 15.29 26.79
C GLU A 350 -11.07 14.61 25.40
N ARG A 351 -9.88 14.24 24.87
CA ARG A 351 -9.76 13.49 23.59
C ARG A 351 -10.27 12.05 23.75
N LYS A 352 -11.56 11.83 23.46
CA LYS A 352 -12.10 10.49 23.14
C LYS A 352 -11.47 9.96 21.84
N GLY A 353 -10.24 9.43 21.89
CA GLY A 353 -9.41 9.23 20.70
C GLY A 353 -9.27 7.79 20.22
N TYR A 354 -9.52 7.55 18.92
CA TYR A 354 -9.21 6.32 18.19
C TYR A 354 -7.70 6.15 17.86
N GLY A 355 -6.82 6.83 18.58
CA GLY A 355 -5.37 6.84 18.34
C GLY A 355 -4.63 5.68 19.00
N GLY A 356 -3.32 5.63 18.78
CA GLY A 356 -2.43 4.61 19.33
C GLY A 356 -0.96 4.98 19.16
N ILE A 357 -0.06 4.13 19.64
CA ILE A 357 1.38 4.37 19.52
C ILE A 357 1.87 3.72 18.22
N LEU A 358 2.34 4.55 17.29
CA LEU A 358 3.10 4.13 16.13
C LEU A 358 4.57 4.00 16.51
N ILE A 359 5.10 2.78 16.43
CA ILE A 359 6.53 2.51 16.55
C ILE A 359 7.07 2.37 15.13
N MET A 360 7.98 3.25 14.75
CA MET A 360 8.61 3.25 13.44
C MET A 360 10.10 2.98 13.59
N ARG A 361 10.56 1.83 13.09
CA ARG A 361 11.97 1.54 12.87
C ARG A 361 12.32 1.93 11.44
N ALA A 362 13.45 2.59 11.23
CA ALA A 362 13.92 2.87 9.88
C ALA A 362 15.44 2.83 9.80
N MET A 363 15.94 2.51 8.60
CA MET A 363 17.38 2.46 8.33
C MET A 363 17.72 2.94 6.92
N VAL A 364 18.92 3.50 6.77
CA VAL A 364 19.56 3.87 5.51
C VAL A 364 20.90 3.18 5.43
N VAL A 365 21.14 2.43 4.35
CA VAL A 365 22.34 1.59 4.19
C VAL A 365 23.13 2.01 2.96
N SER A 366 24.46 2.01 2.95
CA SER A 366 25.21 2.22 1.70
C SER A 366 24.97 1.08 0.69
N LEU A 367 25.16 1.33 -0.60
CA LEU A 367 24.92 0.32 -1.66
C LEU A 367 25.76 -0.96 -1.50
N ASP A 368 26.95 -0.82 -0.90
CA ASP A 368 27.86 -1.92 -0.59
C ASP A 368 27.60 -2.58 0.77
N GLY A 369 26.66 -2.06 1.57
CA GLY A 369 26.27 -2.60 2.87
C GLY A 369 27.16 -2.20 4.05
N LYS A 370 28.20 -1.39 3.84
CA LYS A 370 29.22 -1.09 4.88
C LYS A 370 28.83 0.02 5.84
N GLU A 371 28.11 1.04 5.38
CA GLU A 371 27.62 2.15 6.20
C GLU A 371 26.13 1.94 6.46
N CYS A 372 25.67 2.21 7.68
CA CYS A 372 24.28 2.07 8.06
C CYS A 372 23.95 3.09 9.14
N VAL A 373 22.80 3.75 9.00
CA VAL A 373 22.21 4.59 10.03
C VAL A 373 20.80 4.09 10.29
N GLU A 374 20.45 3.90 11.55
CA GLU A 374 19.14 3.42 11.96
C GLU A 374 18.59 4.18 13.18
N GLY A 375 17.29 4.08 13.37
CA GLY A 375 16.63 4.59 14.56
C GLY A 375 15.26 3.98 14.73
N THR A 376 14.70 4.21 15.92
CA THR A 376 13.37 3.76 16.30
C THR A 376 12.67 4.91 16.99
N ARG A 377 11.48 5.25 16.51
CA ARG A 377 10.65 6.32 17.07
C ARG A 377 9.32 5.76 17.53
N ARG A 378 8.91 6.14 18.74
CA ARG A 378 7.57 5.90 19.29
C ARG A 378 6.82 7.23 19.26
N HIS A 379 5.62 7.26 18.67
CA HIS A 379 4.82 8.48 18.57
C HIS A 379 3.34 8.16 18.71
N TYR A 380 2.61 8.97 19.49
CA TYR A 380 1.15 8.85 19.54
C TYR A 380 0.55 9.43 18.27
N VAL A 381 -0.30 8.66 17.60
CA VAL A 381 -0.91 9.03 16.32
C VAL A 381 -2.42 8.84 16.42
N SER A 382 -3.16 9.88 16.09
CA SER A 382 -4.62 9.91 16.00
C SER A 382 -5.12 10.67 14.77
N SER A 383 -4.21 11.15 13.92
CA SER A 383 -4.49 11.90 12.70
C SER A 383 -3.36 11.74 11.68
N ASP A 384 -3.60 12.14 10.43
CA ASP A 384 -2.55 12.14 9.40
C ASP A 384 -1.42 13.11 9.71
N ALA A 385 -1.74 14.25 10.32
CA ALA A 385 -0.74 15.25 10.67
C ALA A 385 0.25 14.69 11.70
N GLU A 386 -0.23 13.99 12.73
CA GLU A 386 0.62 13.32 13.73
C GLU A 386 1.40 12.15 13.11
N ALA A 387 0.79 11.41 12.17
CA ALA A 387 1.50 10.36 11.42
C ALA A 387 2.63 10.93 10.55
N GLU A 388 2.34 12.01 9.82
CA GLU A 388 3.28 12.73 8.97
C GLU A 388 4.43 13.32 9.80
N GLU A 389 4.13 13.90 10.96
CA GLU A 389 5.11 14.40 11.91
C GLU A 389 6.03 13.28 12.43
N CYS A 390 5.48 12.11 12.78
CA CYS A 390 6.27 10.96 13.21
C CYS A 390 7.33 10.59 12.15
N GLY A 391 6.91 10.48 10.89
CA GLY A 391 7.81 10.17 9.77
C GLY A 391 8.85 11.26 9.53
N TRP A 392 8.45 12.53 9.59
CA TRP A 392 9.34 13.68 9.40
C TRP A 392 10.42 13.72 10.48
N ARG A 393 10.05 13.57 11.76
CA ARG A 393 11.00 13.53 12.88
C ARG A 393 11.94 12.33 12.80
N MET A 394 11.43 11.17 12.39
CA MET A 394 12.26 9.98 12.16
C MET A 394 13.31 10.23 11.05
N ALA A 395 12.94 10.94 9.99
CA ALA A 395 13.88 11.29 8.93
C ALA A 395 14.97 12.26 9.41
N GLN A 396 14.60 13.29 10.18
CA GLN A 396 15.57 14.24 10.75
C GLN A 396 16.60 13.55 11.63
N GLU A 397 16.14 12.66 12.52
CA GLU A 397 17.01 11.87 13.39
C GLU A 397 18.01 11.04 12.57
N LEU A 398 17.57 10.40 11.49
CA LEU A 398 18.47 9.65 10.60
C LEU A 398 19.48 10.57 9.91
N VAL A 399 19.05 11.77 9.47
CA VAL A 399 19.93 12.75 8.84
C VAL A 399 21.01 13.24 9.82
N GLU A 400 20.63 13.55 11.06
CA GLU A 400 21.55 13.96 12.14
C GLU A 400 22.57 12.86 12.47
N LYS A 401 22.12 11.59 12.42
CA LYS A 401 22.98 10.41 12.58
C LYS A 401 23.85 10.10 11.34
N GLY A 402 23.77 10.90 10.27
CA GLY A 402 24.65 10.81 9.11
C GLY A 402 24.04 10.15 7.86
N ALA A 403 22.74 9.85 7.83
CA ALA A 403 22.10 9.28 6.64
C ALA A 403 22.24 10.19 5.40
N GLY A 404 22.29 11.52 5.62
CA GLY A 404 22.51 12.50 4.55
C GLY A 404 23.81 12.25 3.76
N GLU A 405 24.88 11.83 4.41
CA GLU A 405 26.16 11.55 3.74
C GLU A 405 26.11 10.27 2.91
N ILE A 406 25.43 9.23 3.42
CA ILE A 406 25.19 8.00 2.66
C ILE A 406 24.38 8.32 1.39
N LEU A 407 23.29 9.08 1.54
CA LEU A 407 22.41 9.44 0.43
C LEU A 407 23.11 10.34 -0.61
N LYS A 408 23.92 11.31 -0.18
CA LYS A 408 24.73 12.15 -1.09
C LYS A 408 25.68 11.33 -1.95
N LYS A 409 26.41 10.37 -1.36
CA LYS A 409 27.32 9.47 -2.10
C LYS A 409 26.56 8.67 -3.17
N ILE A 410 25.33 8.24 -2.89
CA ILE A 410 24.48 7.51 -3.83
C ILE A 410 24.04 8.41 -4.99
N THR A 411 23.62 9.64 -4.70
CA THR A 411 23.21 10.60 -5.73
C THR A 411 24.39 11.00 -6.64
N LEU A 412 25.56 11.29 -6.08
CA LEU A 412 26.77 11.62 -6.84
C LEU A 412 27.18 10.49 -7.78
N ASN A 413 27.16 9.24 -7.31
CA ASN A 413 27.46 8.08 -8.15
C ASN A 413 26.47 7.95 -9.33
N ARG A 414 25.19 8.31 -9.14
CA ARG A 414 24.20 8.29 -10.22
C ARG A 414 24.51 9.31 -11.30
N ASP A 415 24.89 10.53 -10.93
CA ASP A 415 25.21 11.58 -11.91
C ASP A 415 26.47 11.25 -12.71
N MET A 416 27.45 10.60 -12.09
CA MET A 416 28.64 10.09 -12.78
C MET A 416 28.32 9.00 -13.80
N ILE A 417 27.44 8.05 -13.46
CA ILE A 417 27.01 6.98 -14.38
C ILE A 417 26.24 7.58 -15.58
N ARG A 418 25.31 8.51 -15.32
CA ARG A 418 24.59 9.23 -16.40
C ARG A 418 25.52 10.00 -17.35
N GLY A 419 26.62 10.54 -16.83
CA GLY A 419 27.61 11.27 -17.64
C GLY A 419 28.49 10.36 -18.52
N GLN A 420 28.59 9.06 -18.21
CA GLN A 420 29.37 8.10 -18.98
C GLN A 420 28.56 7.42 -20.10
N ASP A 421 27.25 7.24 -19.91
CA ASP A 421 26.34 6.68 -20.94
C ASP A 421 25.86 7.73 -21.97
N GLY A 422 26.31 8.98 -21.84
CA GLY A 422 26.00 10.10 -22.73
C GLY A 422 27.14 10.56 -23.64
N ALA A 423 28.20 9.76 -23.80
CA ALA A 423 29.37 10.05 -24.64
C ALA A 423 29.46 9.15 -25.87
#